data_AF-A4JML0-F1
#
_entry.id   AF-A4JML0-F1
#
_cell.length_a   1.000
_cell.length_b   1.000
_cell.length_c   1.000
_cell.angle_alpha   90.00
_cell.angle_beta   90.00
_cell.angle_gamma   90.00
#
_symmetry.space_group_name_H-M   'P 1'
#
loop_
_entity.id
_entity.type
_entity.pdbx_description
1 polymer ?
#
loop_
_entity_poly.entity_id
_entity_poly.type
_entity_poly.pdbx_seq_one_letter_code
_entity_poly.pdbx_strand_id
1 'polypeptide(L)'
;MASIVRGMTKPTQPPSRTADQFVVRFPDGMRDRIAEEAKKNNRSMNAEIVARLERSLEEPIFGDGTQMRTFEDVERRLQNLARQMDLKLRLVKATPRPRRSGPEDEPPGTTKRTIPKK
;
A
#
# COMPACT_ATOMS: atom_id res chain seq x y z
N MET A 1 -16.16 55.77 -1.50
CA MET A 1 -16.24 54.48 -0.77
C MET A 1 -16.22 53.35 -1.78
N ALA A 2 -15.26 52.44 -1.64
CA ALA A 2 -15.25 51.03 -2.08
C ALA A 2 -13.86 50.65 -2.63
N SER A 3 -12.97 50.30 -1.71
CA SER A 3 -11.66 49.70 -2.00
C SER A 3 -11.87 48.19 -2.23
N ILE A 4 -11.49 47.68 -3.40
CA ILE A 4 -11.55 46.25 -3.72
C ILE A 4 -10.31 45.59 -3.13
N VAL A 5 -10.49 44.94 -1.97
CA VAL A 5 -9.47 44.07 -1.37
C VAL A 5 -9.41 42.77 -2.18
N ARG A 6 -8.43 42.68 -3.08
CA ARG A 6 -8.11 41.43 -3.79
C ARG A 6 -7.45 40.48 -2.79
N GLY A 7 -8.20 39.49 -2.32
CA GLY A 7 -7.71 38.43 -1.45
C GLY A 7 -6.54 37.69 -2.08
N MET A 8 -5.36 37.82 -1.47
CA MET A 8 -4.19 37.01 -1.78
C MET A 8 -4.35 35.64 -1.11
N THR A 9 -4.77 34.63 -1.87
CA THR A 9 -4.67 33.23 -1.41
C THR A 9 -3.19 32.82 -1.44
N LYS A 10 -2.66 32.38 -0.30
CA LYS A 10 -1.29 31.83 -0.24
C LYS A 10 -1.21 30.63 -1.18
N PRO A 11 -0.22 30.56 -2.09
CA PRO A 11 -0.08 29.41 -2.97
C PRO A 11 0.24 28.17 -2.13
N THR A 12 -0.59 27.14 -2.23
CA THR A 12 -0.33 25.82 -1.66
C THR A 12 0.98 25.32 -2.23
N GLN A 13 2.01 25.23 -1.40
CA GLN A 13 3.33 24.82 -1.86
C GLN A 13 3.29 23.37 -2.35
N PRO A 14 4.01 23.03 -3.44
CA PRO A 14 4.09 21.66 -3.90
C PRO A 14 4.72 20.76 -2.83
N PRO A 15 4.32 19.49 -2.73
CA PRO A 15 4.74 18.58 -1.66
C PRO A 15 6.26 18.40 -1.58
N SER A 16 6.99 18.63 -2.68
CA SER A 16 8.46 18.61 -2.70
C SER A 16 9.09 19.74 -1.88
N ARG A 17 8.41 20.88 -1.70
CA ARG A 17 8.89 22.02 -0.90
C ARG A 17 8.60 21.88 0.58
N THR A 18 7.73 20.95 0.97
CA THR A 18 7.38 20.65 2.36
C THR A 18 8.06 19.39 2.89
N ALA A 19 8.77 18.65 2.04
CA ALA A 19 9.48 17.43 2.42
C ALA A 19 10.79 17.73 3.17
N ASP A 20 11.15 16.86 4.10
CA ASP A 20 12.42 16.91 4.82
C ASP A 20 13.60 16.73 3.85
N GLN A 21 14.64 17.53 4.04
CA GLN A 21 15.83 17.53 3.19
C GLN A 21 17.05 17.13 4.00
N PHE A 22 17.84 16.21 3.44
CA PHE A 22 19.09 15.76 4.05
C PHE A 22 20.20 15.73 3.01
N VAL A 23 21.38 16.26 3.36
CA VAL A 23 22.55 16.27 2.47
C VAL A 23 23.34 14.98 2.68
N VAL A 24 23.34 14.11 1.67
CA VAL A 24 24.13 12.87 1.68
C VAL A 24 25.53 13.13 1.12
N ARG A 25 26.56 12.67 1.84
CA ARG A 25 27.95 12.67 1.37
C ARG A 25 28.28 11.29 0.80
N PHE A 26 28.42 11.21 -0.51
CA PHE A 26 28.76 9.96 -1.19
C PHE A 26 30.28 9.74 -1.24
N PRO A 27 30.76 8.51 -1.06
CA PRO A 27 32.13 8.15 -1.42
C PRO A 27 32.33 8.19 -2.94
N ASP A 28 33.59 8.21 -3.37
CA ASP A 28 33.97 8.33 -4.78
C ASP A 28 33.25 7.32 -5.68
N GLY A 29 32.74 7.81 -6.81
CA GLY A 29 32.02 7.03 -7.81
C GLY A 29 30.61 6.55 -7.41
N MET A 30 30.21 6.63 -6.13
CA MET A 30 28.89 6.14 -5.71
C MET A 30 27.75 7.01 -6.27
N ARG A 31 27.94 8.33 -6.34
CA ARG A 31 26.94 9.24 -6.92
C ARG A 31 26.63 8.92 -8.38
N ASP A 32 27.66 8.63 -9.17
CA ASP A 32 27.51 8.31 -10.59
C ASP A 32 26.82 6.96 -10.79
N ARG A 33 27.19 5.95 -9.98
CA ARG A 33 26.49 4.67 -9.96
C ARG A 33 25.00 4.83 -9.67
N ILE A 34 24.62 5.64 -8.68
CA ILE A 34 23.21 5.91 -8.39
C ILE A 34 22.53 6.64 -9.56
N ALA A 35 23.23 7.58 -10.21
CA ALA A 35 22.71 8.28 -11.38
C ALA A 35 22.39 7.33 -12.55
N GLU A 36 23.26 6.36 -12.82
CA GLU A 36 23.06 5.36 -13.85
C GLU A 36 21.88 4.44 -13.53
N GLU A 37 21.78 3.96 -12.30
CA GLU A 37 20.68 3.11 -11.85
C GLU A 37 19.34 3.84 -11.91
N ALA A 38 19.31 5.11 -11.51
CA ALA A 38 18.11 5.94 -11.62
C ALA A 38 17.65 6.10 -13.09
N LYS A 39 18.59 6.29 -14.02
CA LYS A 39 18.29 6.34 -15.48
C LYS A 39 17.73 5.00 -15.97
N LYS A 40 18.35 3.87 -15.61
CA LYS A 40 17.86 2.53 -15.98
C LYS A 40 16.44 2.28 -15.47
N ASN A 41 16.13 2.77 -14.28
CA ASN A 41 14.83 2.60 -13.63
C ASN A 41 13.79 3.69 -14.01
N ASN A 42 14.13 4.62 -14.91
CA ASN A 42 13.28 5.77 -15.28
C ASN A 42 12.80 6.60 -14.08
N ARG A 43 13.70 6.83 -13.11
CA ARG A 43 13.45 7.61 -11.90
C ARG A 43 14.40 8.80 -11.79
N SER A 44 14.01 9.81 -11.03
CA SER A 44 14.97 10.81 -10.56
C SER A 44 15.98 10.16 -9.61
N MET A 45 17.18 10.73 -9.51
CA MET A 45 18.19 10.25 -8.55
C MET A 45 17.66 10.20 -7.12
N ASN A 46 16.89 11.21 -6.72
CA ASN A 46 16.27 11.25 -5.39
C ASN A 46 15.24 10.12 -5.21
N ALA A 47 14.41 9.86 -6.22
CA ALA A 47 13.43 8.77 -6.17
C ALA A 47 14.10 7.39 -6.11
N GLU A 48 15.24 7.20 -6.77
CA GLU A 48 16.02 5.97 -6.66
C GLU A 48 16.66 5.80 -5.27
N ILE A 49 17.18 6.87 -4.68
CA ILE A 49 17.70 6.85 -3.30
C ILE A 49 16.58 6.47 -2.33
N VAL A 50 15.43 7.13 -2.42
CA VAL A 50 14.26 6.84 -1.56
C VAL A 50 13.80 5.39 -1.74
N ALA A 51 13.62 4.92 -2.97
CA ALA A 51 13.19 3.54 -3.23
C ALA A 51 14.15 2.49 -2.64
N ARG A 52 15.47 2.74 -2.68
CA ARG A 52 16.46 1.85 -2.05
C ARG A 52 16.38 1.90 -0.53
N LEU A 53 16.17 3.08 0.05
CA LEU A 53 16.00 3.25 1.49
C LEU A 53 14.72 2.56 1.97
N GLU A 54 13.58 2.81 1.32
CA GLU A 54 12.30 2.14 1.59
C GLU A 54 12.48 0.63 1.55
N ARG A 55 13.08 0.08 0.48
CA ARG A 55 13.36 -1.35 0.40
C ARG A 55 14.24 -1.84 1.55
N SER A 56 15.27 -1.10 1.95
CA SER A 56 16.16 -1.49 3.05
C SER A 56 15.52 -1.39 4.43
N LEU A 57 14.45 -0.59 4.57
CA LEU A 57 13.70 -0.40 5.80
C LEU A 57 12.46 -1.31 5.87
N GLU A 58 11.86 -1.65 4.73
CA GLU A 58 10.72 -2.55 4.57
C GLU A 58 11.13 -4.02 4.50
N GLU A 59 12.26 -4.32 3.83
CA GLU A 59 12.89 -5.62 4.03
C GLU A 59 13.19 -5.68 5.52
N PRO A 60 12.60 -6.65 6.25
CA PRO A 60 13.04 -6.87 7.60
C PRO A 60 14.53 -7.14 7.48
N ILE A 61 15.38 -6.29 8.07
CA ILE A 61 16.83 -6.51 8.20
C ILE A 61 17.00 -7.73 9.12
N PHE A 62 16.49 -8.88 8.70
CA PHE A 62 15.96 -9.93 9.55
C PHE A 62 14.78 -9.45 10.40
N GLY A 63 13.60 -9.96 10.13
CA GLY A 63 12.41 -9.58 10.88
C GLY A 63 12.56 -10.11 12.28
N ASP A 64 12.77 -9.19 13.23
CA ASP A 64 13.12 -9.37 14.66
C ASP A 64 14.60 -9.24 15.07
N GLY A 65 15.52 -8.84 14.18
CA GLY A 65 16.94 -8.70 14.57
C GLY A 65 17.69 -10.03 14.69
N THR A 66 17.08 -11.15 14.29
CA THR A 66 17.79 -12.42 14.12
C THR A 66 18.70 -12.34 12.89
N GLN A 67 19.91 -11.79 13.03
CA GLN A 67 20.98 -12.11 12.08
C GLN A 67 20.99 -13.62 11.89
N MET A 68 20.68 -14.10 10.68
CA MET A 68 20.87 -15.51 10.34
C MET A 68 22.37 -15.75 10.28
N ARG A 69 22.95 -16.14 11.42
CA ARG A 69 24.40 -16.36 11.55
C ARG A 69 24.76 -17.80 11.23
N THR A 70 23.80 -18.71 11.32
CA THR A 70 24.01 -20.15 11.16
C THR A 70 23.01 -20.78 10.18
N PHE A 71 23.34 -21.96 9.68
CA PHE A 71 22.46 -22.74 8.79
C PHE A 71 21.15 -23.14 9.51
N GLU A 72 21.20 -23.42 10.80
CA GLU A 72 20.04 -23.76 11.63
C GLU A 72 19.04 -22.59 11.74
N ASP A 73 19.52 -21.35 11.74
CA ASP A 73 18.65 -20.15 11.75
C ASP A 73 17.85 -20.05 10.45
N VAL A 74 18.48 -20.38 9.32
CA VAL A 74 17.86 -20.40 8.00
C VAL A 74 16.79 -21.49 7.94
N GLU A 75 17.12 -22.70 8.38
CA GLU A 75 16.18 -23.82 8.41
C GLU A 75 14.95 -23.51 9.28
N ARG A 76 15.17 -22.97 10.48
CA ARG A 76 14.09 -22.56 11.39
C ARG A 76 13.19 -21.52 10.75
N ARG A 77 13.74 -20.57 10.00
CA ARG A 77 12.95 -19.56 9.29
C ARG A 77 12.13 -20.17 8.15
N LEU A 78 12.72 -21.05 7.35
CA LEU A 78 12.02 -21.73 6.26
C LEU A 78 10.84 -22.55 6.79
N GLN A 79 11.02 -23.28 7.89
CA GLN A 79 9.95 -24.03 8.53
C GLN A 79 8.83 -23.12 9.07
N ASN A 80 9.17 -21.99 9.69
CA ASN A 80 8.20 -21.04 10.19
C ASN A 80 7.42 -20.39 9.04
N LEU A 81 8.08 -20.03 7.94
CA LEU A 81 7.43 -19.48 6.75
C LEU A 81 6.48 -20.50 6.10
N ALA A 82 6.90 -21.75 5.98
CA ALA A 82 6.06 -22.84 5.46
C ALA A 82 4.77 -23.01 6.29
N ARG A 83 4.87 -22.98 7.62
CA ARG A 83 3.71 -23.02 8.52
C ARG A 83 2.78 -21.82 8.32
N GLN A 84 3.33 -20.62 8.16
CA GLN A 84 2.51 -19.42 7.93
C GLN A 84 1.79 -19.46 6.58
N MET A 85 2.44 -19.96 5.52
CA MET A 85 1.81 -20.11 4.21
C MET A 85 0.63 -21.09 4.25
N ASP A 86 0.78 -22.22 4.93
CA ASP A 86 -0.32 -23.20 5.08
C ASP A 86 -1.54 -22.59 5.79
N LEU A 87 -1.30 -21.84 6.87
CA LEU A 87 -2.36 -21.17 7.62
C LEU A 87 -3.08 -20.11 6.76
N LYS A 88 -2.33 -19.29 6.01
CA LYS A 88 -2.90 -18.31 5.09
C LYS A 88 -3.70 -18.97 3.97
N LEU A 89 -3.21 -20.08 3.41
CA LEU A 89 -3.91 -20.81 2.35
C LEU A 89 -5.22 -21.41 2.87
N ARG A 90 -5.25 -21.90 4.11
CA ARG A 90 -6.46 -22.37 4.78
C ARG A 90 -7.48 -21.25 4.98
N LEU A 91 -7.04 -20.08 5.42
CA LEU A 91 -7.90 -18.89 5.55
C LEU A 91 -8.52 -18.48 4.21
N VAL A 92 -7.73 -18.48 3.12
CA VAL A 92 -8.22 -18.16 1.76
C VAL A 92 -9.21 -19.21 1.25
N LYS A 93 -9.00 -20.49 1.54
CA LYS A 93 -9.94 -21.55 1.16
C LYS A 93 -11.23 -21.54 2.00
N ALA A 94 -11.18 -21.02 3.22
CA ALA A 94 -12.30 -20.97 4.15
C ALA A 94 -13.26 -19.78 3.93
N THR A 95 -12.93 -18.80 3.09
CA THR A 95 -13.86 -17.70 2.80
C THR A 95 -15.08 -18.21 2.02
N PRO A 96 -16.31 -18.11 2.57
CA PRO A 96 -17.51 -18.55 1.86
C PRO A 96 -17.71 -17.66 0.63
N ARG A 97 -18.01 -18.26 -0.52
CA ARG A 97 -18.43 -17.50 -1.71
C ARG A 97 -19.62 -16.61 -1.32
N PRO A 98 -19.69 -15.34 -1.76
CA PRO A 98 -20.86 -14.52 -1.50
C PRO A 98 -22.08 -15.27 -2.04
N ARG A 99 -23.07 -15.50 -1.19
CA ARG A 99 -24.35 -16.09 -1.62
C ARG A 99 -24.86 -15.19 -2.73
N ARG A 100 -24.98 -15.72 -3.95
CA ARG A 100 -25.73 -15.05 -5.02
C ARG A 100 -27.14 -14.86 -4.48
N SER A 101 -27.47 -13.64 -4.07
CA SER A 101 -28.85 -13.20 -3.94
C SER A 101 -29.48 -13.33 -5.33
N GLY A 102 -30.31 -14.36 -5.50
CA GLY A 102 -31.23 -14.46 -6.64
C GLY A 102 -32.27 -13.33 -6.55
N PRO A 103 -32.97 -13.00 -7.65
CA PRO A 103 -33.96 -11.94 -7.65
C PRO A 103 -35.11 -12.32 -6.70
N GLU A 104 -35.21 -11.50 -5.66
CA GLU A 104 -36.33 -11.19 -4.78
C GLU A 104 -37.50 -12.18 -4.70
N ASP A 105 -37.66 -12.74 -3.51
CA ASP A 105 -38.94 -13.14 -2.95
C ASP A 105 -39.93 -11.96 -3.02
N GLU A 106 -40.70 -11.83 -4.10
CA GLU A 106 -41.92 -11.00 -4.07
C GLU A 106 -42.96 -11.68 -3.17
N PRO A 107 -43.46 -11.02 -2.11
CA PRO A 107 -44.54 -11.58 -1.32
C PRO A 107 -45.84 -11.65 -2.15
N PRO A 108 -46.68 -12.69 -1.98
CA PRO A 108 -47.88 -12.85 -2.79
C PRO A 108 -48.83 -11.67 -2.58
N GLY A 109 -49.20 -11.02 -3.69
CA GLY A 109 -50.06 -9.83 -3.72
C GLY A 109 -51.38 -10.06 -2.99
N THR A 110 -51.70 -9.14 -2.08
CA THR A 110 -53.01 -9.09 -1.41
C THR A 110 -54.09 -8.76 -2.45
N THR A 111 -54.89 -9.74 -2.84
CA THR A 111 -56.11 -9.52 -3.63
C THR A 111 -57.05 -8.59 -2.85
N LYS A 112 -57.15 -7.33 -3.28
CA LYS A 112 -58.20 -6.42 -2.77
C LYS A 112 -59.54 -6.92 -3.29
N ARG A 113 -60.34 -7.47 -2.36
CA ARG A 113 -61.73 -7.85 -2.58
C ARG A 113 -62.55 -6.58 -2.77
N THR A 114 -62.92 -6.26 -4.02
CA THR A 114 -63.83 -5.17 -4.34
C THR A 114 -65.23 -5.57 -3.87
N ILE A 115 -65.75 -4.87 -2.86
CA ILE A 115 -67.14 -4.99 -2.41
C ILE A 115 -67.99 -4.11 -3.34
N PRO A 116 -69.08 -4.61 -3.95
CA PRO A 116 -69.94 -3.77 -4.78
C PRO A 116 -70.73 -2.81 -3.88
N LYS A 117 -70.79 -1.53 -4.25
CA LYS A 117 -71.72 -0.56 -3.66
C LYS A 117 -72.87 -0.30 -4.64
N LYS A 118 -74.06 -0.72 -4.20
CA LYS A 118 -75.42 -0.31 -4.56
C LYS A 118 -75.85 -0.36 -6.03
#